data_AF-X1SZN8-F1
#
_entry.id   AF-X1SZN8-F1
#
_cell.length_a   1.000
_cell.length_b   1.000
_cell.length_c   1.000
_cell.angle_alpha   90.00
_cell.angle_beta   90.00
_cell.angle_gamma   90.00
#
_symmetry.space_group_name_H-M   'P 1'
#
loop_
_entity.id
_entity.type
_entity.pdbx_description
1 polymer ?
#
loop_
_entity_poly.entity_id
_entity_poly.type
_entity_poly.pdbx_seq_one_letter_code
_entity_poly.pdbx_strand_id
1 'polypeptide(L)'
;QLVSRDIIANKVSEYNRLGNVVSRGRLADIIDWSMIEDRVRRPVYNTHWNSPNHILNKAKDSYYRSKWENQDNYIEVWCEKDAVSNILEPVCSQYDVLFMANRGYSSQTAMYNGYQRFNFADTEGKNIHLFYFGDHDPSGIDMVEDIQNRLGLFLYGRGDAFNQITRVALNMDQILQYNPPENPAKTTDSRYRKYVEKYGEFSWELDALEPNVLSKLAEDSILGYCDMNIFNSAVDLKNEHKSLMQQAIDNIKI
;
A
#
# COMPACT_ATOMS: atom_id res chain seq x y z
N GLN A 1 -14.61 -10.14 5.74
CA GLN A 1 -14.78 -10.47 4.31
C GLN A 1 -15.90 -11.51 4.18
N LEU A 2 -16.79 -11.40 3.18
CA LEU A 2 -17.94 -12.32 3.00
C LEU A 2 -17.66 -13.43 1.97
N VAL A 3 -16.97 -13.10 0.87
CA VAL A 3 -16.62 -14.06 -0.18
C VAL A 3 -15.49 -14.99 0.26
N SER A 4 -14.42 -14.47 0.85
CA SER A 4 -13.29 -15.30 1.33
C SER A 4 -13.67 -16.27 2.46
N ARG A 5 -14.75 -15.97 3.18
CA ARG A 5 -15.31 -16.84 4.23
C ARG A 5 -16.40 -17.78 3.73
N ASP A 6 -16.60 -17.85 2.42
CA ASP A 6 -17.63 -18.66 1.74
C ASP A 6 -19.07 -18.39 2.26
N ILE A 7 -19.32 -17.17 2.75
CA ILE A 7 -20.66 -16.74 3.22
C ILE A 7 -21.56 -16.41 2.03
N ILE A 8 -20.98 -15.85 0.96
CA ILE A 8 -21.66 -15.57 -0.30
C ILE A 8 -20.79 -16.04 -1.47
N ALA A 9 -21.42 -16.56 -2.51
CA ALA A 9 -20.72 -16.98 -3.73
C ALA A 9 -20.11 -15.76 -4.46
N ASN A 10 -18.95 -15.96 -5.08
CA ASN A 10 -18.31 -14.96 -5.94
C ASN A 10 -19.05 -14.82 -7.30
N LYS A 11 -20.24 -14.21 -7.28
CA LYS A 11 -21.09 -13.98 -8.47
C LYS A 11 -21.54 -12.53 -8.53
N VAL A 12 -21.61 -12.00 -9.75
CA VAL A 12 -22.10 -10.63 -10.03
C VAL A 12 -23.51 -10.40 -9.47
N SER A 13 -24.37 -11.43 -9.48
CA SER A 13 -25.72 -11.36 -8.90
C SER A 13 -25.69 -11.13 -7.38
N GLU A 14 -24.81 -11.82 -6.66
CA GLU A 14 -24.66 -11.66 -5.20
C GLU A 14 -24.05 -10.31 -4.85
N TYR A 15 -23.09 -9.85 -5.66
CA TYR A 15 -22.53 -8.50 -5.52
C TYR A 15 -23.61 -7.42 -5.64
N ASN A 16 -24.44 -7.47 -6.69
CA ASN A 16 -25.53 -6.52 -6.90
C ASN A 16 -26.58 -6.59 -5.77
N ARG A 17 -26.90 -7.81 -5.31
CA ARG A 17 -27.82 -8.02 -4.19
C ARG A 17 -27.27 -7.42 -2.89
N LEU A 18 -26.00 -7.65 -2.60
CA LEU A 18 -25.32 -7.11 -1.42
C LEU A 18 -25.34 -5.57 -1.43
N GLY A 19 -25.01 -4.95 -2.57
CA GLY A 19 -25.07 -3.50 -2.73
C GLY A 19 -26.47 -2.93 -2.43
N ASN A 20 -27.53 -3.57 -2.92
CA ASN A 20 -28.91 -3.17 -2.66
C ASN A 20 -29.33 -3.33 -1.20
N VAL A 21 -28.87 -4.40 -0.52
CA VAL A 21 -29.16 -4.62 0.91
C VAL A 21 -28.44 -3.58 1.76
N VAL A 22 -27.15 -3.36 1.51
CA VAL A 22 -26.34 -2.37 2.22
C VAL A 22 -26.92 -0.96 2.05
N SER A 23 -27.30 -0.59 0.83
CA SER A 23 -27.92 0.72 0.54
C SER A 23 -29.19 0.93 1.37
N ARG A 24 -30.11 -0.04 1.37
CA ARG A 24 -31.35 0.02 2.18
C ARG A 24 -31.06 0.05 3.68
N GLY A 25 -30.09 -0.73 4.15
CA GLY A 25 -29.68 -0.75 5.55
C GLY A 25 -29.14 0.60 6.04
N ARG A 26 -28.33 1.28 5.24
CA ARG A 26 -27.83 2.63 5.55
C ARG A 26 -28.94 3.68 5.55
N LEU A 27 -29.83 3.64 4.55
CA LEU A 27 -30.99 4.54 4.48
C LEU A 27 -31.97 4.36 5.64
N ALA A 28 -32.06 3.15 6.19
CA ALA A 28 -32.87 2.84 7.36
C ALA A 28 -32.15 3.05 8.70
N ASP A 29 -30.91 3.60 8.69
CA ASP A 29 -30.06 3.79 9.88
C ASP A 29 -29.73 2.49 10.65
N ILE A 30 -29.85 1.34 9.98
CA ILE A 30 -29.50 0.02 10.53
C ILE A 30 -27.98 -0.21 10.40
N ILE A 31 -27.38 0.36 9.36
CA ILE A 31 -25.94 0.32 9.12
C ILE A 31 -25.41 1.74 9.28
N ASP A 32 -24.58 1.94 10.29
CA ASP A 32 -23.97 3.24 10.56
C ASP A 32 -23.16 3.72 9.35
N TRP A 33 -23.27 5.02 9.05
CA TRP A 33 -22.65 5.62 7.87
C TRP A 33 -21.13 5.53 7.86
N SER A 34 -20.48 5.46 9.02
CA SER A 34 -19.03 5.32 9.18
C SER A 34 -18.51 3.90 8.97
N MET A 35 -19.39 2.88 8.94
CA MET A 35 -18.98 1.49 8.72
C MET A 35 -18.53 1.20 7.29
N ILE A 36 -18.83 2.09 6.33
CA ILE A 36 -18.49 1.91 4.91
C ILE A 36 -17.91 3.22 4.36
N GLU A 37 -16.65 3.14 3.92
CA GLU A 37 -15.88 4.28 3.43
C GLU A 37 -16.01 4.48 1.92
N ASP A 38 -16.27 5.72 1.46
CA ASP A 38 -16.13 6.13 0.05
C ASP A 38 -14.83 6.91 -0.11
N ARG A 39 -13.82 6.26 -0.70
CA ARG A 39 -12.47 6.83 -0.88
C ARG A 39 -12.35 7.73 -2.11
N VAL A 40 -13.33 7.74 -3.01
CA VAL A 40 -13.24 8.39 -4.33
C VAL A 40 -13.84 9.79 -4.30
N ARG A 41 -14.92 10.00 -3.55
CA ARG A 41 -15.65 11.28 -3.52
C ARG A 41 -15.21 12.13 -2.34
N ARG A 42 -14.07 12.81 -2.48
CA ARG A 42 -13.57 13.78 -1.48
C ARG A 42 -13.98 15.21 -1.86
N PRO A 43 -14.74 15.93 -1.02
CA PRO A 43 -15.07 17.32 -1.29
C PRO A 43 -13.81 18.19 -1.24
N VAL A 44 -13.68 19.11 -2.21
CA VAL A 44 -12.59 20.10 -2.26
C VAL A 44 -13.10 21.41 -1.69
N TYR A 45 -12.46 21.91 -0.65
CA TYR A 45 -12.77 23.19 -0.02
C TYR A 45 -11.49 23.82 0.54
N ASN A 46 -11.49 25.15 0.70
CA ASN A 46 -10.38 25.84 1.35
C ASN A 46 -10.35 25.48 2.84
N THR A 47 -9.17 25.17 3.38
CA THR A 47 -9.01 24.99 4.81
C THR A 47 -9.15 26.34 5.52
N HIS A 48 -10.09 26.44 6.46
CA HIS A 48 -10.32 27.65 7.25
C HIS A 48 -9.89 27.42 8.69
N TRP A 49 -9.38 28.48 9.34
CA TRP A 49 -8.90 28.43 10.72
C TRP A 49 -9.54 29.55 11.53
N ASN A 50 -9.97 29.20 12.74
CA ASN A 50 -10.67 30.13 13.64
C ASN A 50 -9.72 31.14 14.33
N SER A 51 -8.41 30.91 14.31
CA SER A 51 -7.40 31.83 14.85
C SER A 51 -5.99 31.50 14.33
N PRO A 52 -5.02 32.42 14.46
CA PRO A 52 -3.60 32.14 14.19
C PRO A 52 -3.06 30.97 15.04
N ASN A 53 -3.44 30.88 16.32
CA ASN A 53 -3.04 29.74 17.16
C ASN A 53 -3.60 28.41 16.65
N HIS A 54 -4.79 28.40 16.04
CA HIS A 54 -5.36 27.17 15.47
C HIS A 54 -4.49 26.64 14.33
N ILE A 55 -4.06 27.48 13.36
CA ILE A 55 -3.20 27.03 12.26
C ILE A 55 -1.82 26.60 12.77
N LEU A 56 -1.24 27.29 13.75
CA LEU A 56 0.06 26.92 14.31
C LEU A 56 0.02 25.55 15.02
N ASN A 57 -1.03 25.30 15.82
CA ASN A 57 -1.24 23.99 16.42
C ASN A 57 -1.39 22.90 15.36
N LYS A 58 -2.10 23.19 14.26
CA LYS A 58 -2.27 22.25 13.15
C LYS A 58 -0.96 21.97 12.42
N ALA A 59 -0.12 22.99 12.21
CA ALA A 59 1.22 22.84 11.64
C ALA A 59 2.12 21.96 12.53
N LYS A 60 2.07 22.13 13.86
CA LYS A 60 2.75 21.26 14.83
C LYS A 60 2.23 19.83 14.79
N ASP A 61 0.92 19.65 14.77
CA ASP A 61 0.30 18.32 14.73
C ASP A 61 0.66 17.57 13.45
N SER A 62 0.72 18.30 12.32
CA SER A 62 1.14 17.80 11.01
C SER A 62 2.66 17.76 10.80
N TYR A 63 3.47 18.09 11.80
CA TYR A 63 4.92 17.99 11.69
C TYR A 63 5.35 16.52 11.74
N TYR A 64 5.97 16.07 10.65
CA TYR A 64 6.58 14.75 10.53
C TYR A 64 8.01 14.89 10.04
N ARG A 65 8.86 13.97 10.48
CA ARG A 65 10.21 13.77 9.97
C ARG A 65 10.28 12.34 9.46
N SER A 66 10.95 12.15 8.31
CA SER A 66 11.19 10.82 7.77
C SER A 66 11.93 9.98 8.82
N LYS A 67 11.35 8.83 9.17
CA LYS A 67 12.00 7.84 10.05
C LYS A 67 13.07 7.02 9.29
N TRP A 68 13.18 7.24 7.97
CA TRP A 68 14.08 6.55 7.05
C TRP A 68 15.26 7.40 6.57
N GLU A 69 15.33 8.67 6.99
CA GLU A 69 16.39 9.61 6.58
C GLU A 69 17.80 9.05 6.86
N ASN A 70 18.02 8.51 8.05
CA ASN A 70 19.31 7.96 8.47
C ASN A 70 19.42 6.43 8.32
N GLN A 71 18.42 5.78 7.72
CA GLN A 71 18.48 4.34 7.41
C GLN A 71 19.32 4.12 6.14
N ASP A 72 20.04 3.00 6.08
CA ASP A 72 20.76 2.58 4.87
C ASP A 72 19.80 2.12 3.75
N ASN A 73 18.56 1.81 4.10
CA ASN A 73 17.55 1.29 3.19
C ASN A 73 16.48 2.35 2.84
N TYR A 74 15.92 2.26 1.65
CA TYR A 74 14.71 2.96 1.23
C TYR A 74 13.66 1.92 0.83
N ILE A 75 12.47 2.00 1.41
CA ILE A 75 11.41 1.01 1.22
C ILE A 75 10.16 1.66 0.67
N GLU A 76 9.56 1.03 -0.34
CA GLU A 76 8.17 1.28 -0.73
C GLU A 76 7.39 -0.04 -0.74
N VAL A 77 6.09 0.04 -0.43
CA VAL A 77 5.14 -1.08 -0.54
C VAL A 77 4.10 -0.74 -1.59
N TRP A 78 4.06 -1.51 -2.67
CA TRP A 78 3.07 -1.34 -3.73
C TRP A 78 2.10 -2.52 -3.73
N CYS A 79 0.84 -2.23 -4.00
CA CYS A 79 -0.20 -3.24 -4.11
C CYS A 79 -0.98 -3.09 -5.40
N GLU A 80 -1.28 -4.20 -6.05
CA GLU A 80 -2.15 -4.26 -7.21
C GLU A 80 -3.57 -3.76 -6.90
N LYS A 81 -4.14 -4.21 -5.78
CA LYS A 81 -5.59 -4.14 -5.52
C LYS A 81 -5.90 -3.14 -4.41
N ASP A 82 -6.76 -2.17 -4.70
CA ASP A 82 -7.16 -1.17 -3.69
C ASP A 82 -8.01 -1.76 -2.54
N ALA A 83 -8.61 -2.93 -2.76
CA ALA A 83 -9.45 -3.60 -1.78
C ALA A 83 -8.71 -4.03 -0.51
N VAL A 84 -7.39 -4.23 -0.57
CA VAL A 84 -6.55 -4.59 0.59
C VAL A 84 -5.78 -3.39 1.16
N SER A 85 -5.97 -2.18 0.60
CA SER A 85 -5.31 -0.97 1.08
C SER A 85 -5.61 -0.71 2.55
N ASN A 86 -6.83 -0.98 3.02
CA ASN A 86 -7.21 -0.83 4.42
C ASN A 86 -6.46 -1.77 5.40
N ILE A 87 -5.75 -2.78 4.89
CA ILE A 87 -4.94 -3.73 5.67
C ILE A 87 -3.46 -3.34 5.63
N LEU A 88 -2.96 -2.96 4.45
CA LEU A 88 -1.54 -2.65 4.24
C LEU A 88 -1.18 -1.21 4.63
N GLU A 89 -2.04 -0.24 4.35
CA GLU A 89 -1.81 1.19 4.63
C GLU A 89 -1.55 1.47 6.13
N PRO A 90 -2.30 0.89 7.09
CA PRO A 90 -2.01 1.11 8.51
C PRO A 90 -0.62 0.60 8.93
N VAL A 91 -0.19 -0.56 8.40
CA VAL A 91 1.13 -1.13 8.69
C VAL A 91 2.23 -0.24 8.11
N CYS A 92 2.10 0.17 6.84
CA CYS A 92 3.06 1.06 6.21
C CYS A 92 3.14 2.41 6.94
N SER A 93 1.99 2.97 7.33
CA SER A 93 1.90 4.24 8.07
C SER A 93 2.58 4.17 9.45
N GLN A 94 2.40 3.06 10.18
CA GLN A 94 3.07 2.82 11.45
C GLN A 94 4.60 2.97 11.31
N TYR A 95 5.17 2.39 10.25
CA TYR A 95 6.60 2.41 9.99
C TYR A 95 7.08 3.53 9.06
N ASP A 96 6.24 4.53 8.76
CA ASP A 96 6.61 5.66 7.87
C ASP A 96 7.06 5.22 6.46
N VAL A 97 6.51 4.12 5.97
CA VAL A 97 6.79 3.57 4.64
C VAL A 97 5.71 4.02 3.66
N LEU A 98 6.13 4.39 2.45
CA LEU A 98 5.20 4.78 1.39
C LEU A 98 4.42 3.56 0.92
N PHE A 99 3.09 3.70 0.90
CA PHE A 99 2.17 2.72 0.34
C PHE A 99 1.55 3.25 -0.97
N MET A 100 1.52 2.43 -2.02
CA MET A 100 0.86 2.76 -3.29
C MET A 100 -0.05 1.64 -3.79
N ALA A 101 -1.32 1.93 -4.00
CA ALA A 101 -2.26 1.02 -4.66
C ALA A 101 -2.40 1.37 -6.15
N ASN A 102 -2.07 0.42 -7.03
CA ASN A 102 -2.00 0.65 -8.48
C ASN A 102 -3.33 0.42 -9.23
N ARG A 103 -4.26 -0.33 -8.64
CA ARG A 103 -5.52 -0.76 -9.30
C ARG A 103 -5.24 -1.48 -10.62
N GLY A 104 -4.35 -2.47 -10.58
CA GLY A 104 -3.81 -3.17 -11.74
C GLY A 104 -2.46 -2.58 -12.17
N TYR A 105 -2.26 -2.42 -13.48
CA TYR A 105 -1.01 -1.86 -14.04
C TYR A 105 -0.82 -0.39 -13.65
N SER A 106 0.39 -0.05 -13.19
CA SER A 106 0.76 1.31 -12.83
C SER A 106 0.65 2.27 -14.02
N SER A 107 0.05 3.44 -13.81
CA SER A 107 0.02 4.50 -14.84
C SER A 107 1.43 5.04 -15.15
N GLN A 108 1.63 5.69 -16.29
CA GLN A 108 2.93 6.30 -16.62
C GLN A 108 3.34 7.36 -15.60
N THR A 109 2.40 8.16 -15.11
CA THR A 109 2.65 9.15 -14.06
C THR A 109 3.06 8.49 -12.75
N ALA A 110 2.40 7.39 -12.34
CA ALA A 110 2.78 6.66 -11.13
C ALA A 110 4.20 6.11 -11.23
N MET A 111 4.57 5.53 -12.39
CA MET A 111 5.92 5.03 -12.63
C MET A 111 6.98 6.13 -12.66
N TYR A 112 6.69 7.27 -13.30
CA TYR A 112 7.61 8.40 -13.30
C TYR A 112 7.83 8.95 -11.89
N ASN A 113 6.75 9.11 -11.10
CA ASN A 113 6.86 9.56 -9.72
C ASN A 113 7.63 8.55 -8.85
N GLY A 114 7.41 7.24 -9.05
CA GLY A 114 8.18 6.19 -8.39
C GLY A 114 9.67 6.27 -8.74
N TYR A 115 9.98 6.37 -10.03
CA TYR A 115 11.35 6.58 -10.51
C TYR A 115 12.01 7.80 -9.86
N GLN A 116 11.33 8.94 -9.76
CA GLN A 116 11.91 10.13 -9.14
C GLN A 116 12.31 9.90 -7.68
N ARG A 117 11.48 9.21 -6.91
CA ARG A 117 11.78 8.86 -5.50
C ARG A 117 12.94 7.88 -5.40
N PHE A 118 12.93 6.84 -6.24
CA PHE A 118 14.01 5.86 -6.31
C PHE A 118 15.34 6.49 -6.72
N ASN A 119 15.36 7.34 -7.75
CA ASN A 119 16.56 8.06 -8.15
C ASN A 119 17.07 9.00 -7.04
N PHE A 120 16.18 9.62 -6.27
CA PHE A 120 16.58 10.41 -5.10
C PHE A 120 17.23 9.54 -4.02
N ALA A 121 16.60 8.42 -3.65
CA ALA A 121 17.16 7.48 -2.68
C ALA A 121 18.52 6.90 -3.12
N ASP A 122 18.68 6.58 -4.40
CA ASP A 122 19.94 6.13 -5.01
C ASP A 122 21.03 7.21 -4.89
N THR A 123 20.68 8.48 -5.14
CA THR A 123 21.63 9.60 -4.98
C THR A 123 22.04 9.85 -3.52
N GLU A 124 21.22 9.42 -2.56
CA GLU A 124 21.57 9.41 -1.13
C GLU A 124 22.35 8.14 -0.73
N GLY A 125 22.64 7.24 -1.66
CA GLY A 125 23.38 6.00 -1.41
C GLY A 125 22.57 4.92 -0.68
N LYS A 126 21.24 5.01 -0.69
CA LYS A 126 20.36 4.04 -0.02
C LYS A 126 20.17 2.78 -0.87
N ASN A 127 20.06 1.64 -0.20
CA ASN A 127 19.62 0.39 -0.82
C ASN A 127 18.11 0.41 -0.99
N ILE A 128 17.63 0.36 -2.23
CA ILE A 128 16.20 0.50 -2.53
C ILE A 128 15.52 -0.86 -2.56
N HIS A 129 14.42 -0.99 -1.84
CA HIS A 129 13.56 -2.19 -1.79
C HIS A 129 12.13 -1.83 -2.14
N LEU A 130 11.56 -2.56 -3.10
CA LEU A 130 10.15 -2.41 -3.46
C LEU A 130 9.42 -3.71 -3.16
N PHE A 131 8.54 -3.70 -2.17
CA PHE A 131 7.70 -4.85 -1.83
C PHE A 131 6.39 -4.79 -2.58
N TYR A 132 6.11 -5.80 -3.40
CA TYR A 132 4.91 -5.88 -4.22
C TYR A 132 3.93 -6.93 -3.70
N PHE A 133 2.67 -6.52 -3.56
CA PHE A 133 1.53 -7.34 -3.17
C PHE A 133 0.53 -7.41 -4.33
N GLY A 134 0.37 -8.57 -4.95
CA GLY A 134 -0.57 -8.74 -6.07
C GLY A 134 -1.20 -10.13 -6.12
N ASP A 135 -2.15 -10.28 -7.03
CA ASP A 135 -2.89 -11.53 -7.23
C ASP A 135 -1.97 -12.57 -7.88
N HIS A 136 -2.15 -13.84 -7.55
CA HIS A 136 -1.44 -14.95 -8.19
C HIS A 136 -2.21 -15.37 -9.43
N ASP A 137 -2.08 -14.59 -10.50
CA ASP A 137 -2.73 -14.80 -11.79
C ASP A 137 -1.79 -14.39 -12.96
N PRO A 138 -2.18 -14.59 -14.23
CA PRO A 138 -1.33 -14.22 -15.37
C PRO A 138 -0.91 -12.74 -15.41
N SER A 139 -1.78 -11.81 -14.99
CA SER A 139 -1.54 -10.37 -15.03
C SER A 139 -0.74 -9.90 -13.81
N GLY A 140 -1.11 -10.31 -12.60
CA GLY A 140 -0.45 -9.94 -11.35
C GLY A 140 1.01 -10.40 -11.26
N ILE A 141 1.35 -11.54 -11.87
CA ILE A 141 2.75 -11.98 -12.01
C ILE A 141 3.52 -11.08 -12.98
N ASP A 142 2.91 -10.73 -14.12
CA ASP A 142 3.52 -9.88 -15.15
C ASP A 142 3.70 -8.43 -14.70
N MET A 143 2.83 -7.91 -13.83
CA MET A 143 2.95 -6.53 -13.33
C MET A 143 4.29 -6.27 -12.62
N VAL A 144 4.86 -7.27 -11.96
CA VAL A 144 6.20 -7.16 -11.35
C VAL A 144 7.26 -6.97 -12.44
N GLU A 145 7.19 -7.78 -13.51
CA GLU A 145 8.08 -7.65 -14.68
C GLU A 145 7.87 -6.28 -15.38
N ASP A 146 6.63 -5.80 -15.53
CA ASP A 146 6.32 -4.48 -16.11
C ASP A 146 6.93 -3.33 -15.30
N ILE A 147 6.76 -3.36 -13.97
CA ILE A 147 7.33 -2.36 -13.07
C ILE A 147 8.86 -2.34 -13.21
N GLN A 148 9.50 -3.52 -13.17
CA GLN A 148 10.95 -3.64 -13.30
C GLN A 148 11.45 -3.06 -14.63
N ASN A 149 10.82 -3.46 -15.74
CA ASN A 149 11.20 -3.00 -17.08
C ASN A 149 11.06 -1.48 -17.21
N ARG A 150 9.93 -0.92 -16.75
CA ARG A 150 9.65 0.52 -16.90
C ARG A 150 10.52 1.39 -15.99
N LEU A 151 10.82 0.93 -14.77
CA LEU A 151 11.82 1.62 -13.93
C LEU A 151 13.22 1.52 -14.55
N GLY A 152 13.57 0.37 -15.11
CA GLY A 152 14.85 0.16 -15.81
C GLY A 152 15.04 1.08 -17.02
N LEU A 153 13.97 1.39 -17.78
CA LEU A 153 14.03 2.32 -18.91
C LEU A 153 14.46 3.73 -18.49
N PHE A 154 14.01 4.22 -17.33
CA PHE A 154 14.42 5.52 -16.83
C PHE A 154 15.87 5.57 -16.35
N LEU A 155 16.45 4.40 -16.05
CA LEU A 155 17.77 4.25 -15.44
C LEU A 155 18.88 3.89 -16.46
N TYR A 156 18.55 3.71 -17.74
CA TYR A 156 19.50 3.32 -18.80
C TYR A 156 20.74 4.26 -18.81
N GLY A 157 21.86 3.76 -18.28
CA GLY A 157 23.11 4.51 -18.07
C GLY A 157 23.70 4.40 -16.66
N ARG A 158 22.93 3.91 -15.68
CA ARG A 158 23.36 3.61 -14.31
C ARG A 158 23.06 2.13 -14.03
N GLY A 159 24.07 1.27 -14.22
CA GLY A 159 23.91 -0.20 -14.21
C GLY A 159 23.27 -0.74 -12.94
N ASP A 160 22.62 -1.92 -13.04
CA ASP A 160 22.13 -2.91 -12.04
C ASP A 160 21.64 -2.48 -10.64
N ALA A 161 21.59 -1.20 -10.30
CA ALA A 161 21.28 -0.68 -8.97
C ALA A 161 19.81 -0.90 -8.57
N PHE A 162 18.97 -1.32 -9.51
CA PHE A 162 17.52 -1.43 -9.32
C PHE A 162 17.01 -2.85 -9.56
N ASN A 163 17.44 -3.79 -8.71
CA ASN A 163 17.06 -5.21 -8.83
C ASN A 163 16.29 -5.78 -7.63
N GLN A 164 15.72 -4.95 -6.74
CA GLN A 164 15.07 -5.47 -5.51
C GLN A 164 13.56 -5.19 -5.47
N ILE A 165 12.86 -5.45 -6.57
CA ILE A 165 11.40 -5.62 -6.51
C ILE A 165 11.14 -7.04 -6.01
N THR A 166 10.60 -7.15 -4.81
CA THR A 166 10.28 -8.42 -4.17
C THR A 166 8.78 -8.60 -4.13
N ARG A 167 8.29 -9.65 -4.79
CA ARG A 167 6.90 -10.07 -4.66
C ARG A 167 6.69 -10.77 -3.32
N VAL A 168 6.04 -10.09 -2.39
CA VAL A 168 5.83 -10.57 -1.01
C VAL A 168 4.61 -11.47 -0.91
N ALA A 169 3.54 -11.14 -1.65
CA ALA A 169 2.34 -11.94 -1.73
C ALA A 169 1.65 -11.73 -3.09
N LEU A 170 0.84 -12.65 -3.60
CA LEU A 170 0.64 -14.03 -3.13
C LEU A 170 1.56 -14.98 -3.94
N ASN A 171 2.34 -15.84 -3.25
CA ASN A 171 3.27 -16.82 -3.85
C ASN A 171 2.79 -18.27 -3.62
N MET A 172 3.30 -19.24 -4.39
CA MET A 172 2.82 -20.63 -4.38
C MET A 172 3.01 -21.33 -3.03
N ASP A 173 4.11 -21.05 -2.32
CA ASP A 173 4.36 -21.54 -0.96
C ASP A 173 3.28 -21.07 0.02
N GLN A 174 2.87 -19.80 -0.07
CA GLN A 174 1.79 -19.23 0.73
C GLN A 174 0.43 -19.81 0.34
N ILE A 175 0.19 -20.07 -0.96
CA ILE A 175 -1.04 -20.74 -1.44
C ILE A 175 -1.14 -22.13 -0.83
N LEU A 176 -0.05 -22.91 -0.87
CA LEU A 176 -0.02 -24.25 -0.27
C LEU A 176 -0.19 -24.22 1.25
N GLN A 177 0.37 -23.19 1.92
CA GLN A 177 0.28 -23.05 3.37
C GLN A 177 -1.11 -22.63 3.85
N TYR A 178 -1.70 -21.61 3.22
CA TYR A 178 -2.94 -20.98 3.68
C TYR A 178 -4.19 -21.53 2.99
N ASN A 179 -4.01 -22.31 1.91
CA ASN A 179 -5.08 -22.92 1.12
C ASN A 179 -6.24 -21.96 0.80
N PRO A 180 -5.98 -20.75 0.25
CA PRO A 180 -7.04 -19.82 -0.10
C PRO A 180 -7.91 -20.40 -1.24
N PRO A 181 -9.18 -19.98 -1.35
CA PRO A 181 -10.07 -20.41 -2.42
C PRO A 181 -9.46 -20.13 -3.81
N GLU A 182 -9.43 -21.15 -4.66
CA GLU A 182 -8.94 -21.06 -6.03
C GLU A 182 -10.02 -20.52 -6.97
N ASN A 183 -9.59 -19.83 -8.02
CA ASN A 183 -10.41 -19.42 -9.14
C ASN A 183 -9.82 -20.00 -10.44
N PRO A 184 -10.61 -20.21 -11.50
CA PRO A 184 -10.05 -20.52 -12.80
C PRO A 184 -9.24 -19.33 -13.33
N ALA A 185 -8.01 -19.58 -13.76
CA ALA A 185 -7.17 -18.56 -14.37
C ALA A 185 -7.83 -18.01 -15.65
N LYS A 186 -7.66 -16.71 -15.89
CA LYS A 186 -8.34 -16.00 -16.96
C LYS A 186 -7.83 -16.41 -18.34
N THR A 187 -8.56 -17.30 -19.01
CA THR A 187 -8.21 -17.85 -20.34
C THR A 187 -8.07 -16.82 -21.45
N THR A 188 -8.73 -15.66 -21.32
CA THR A 188 -8.64 -14.56 -22.30
C THR A 188 -7.39 -13.70 -22.13
N ASP A 189 -6.61 -13.89 -21.06
CA ASP A 189 -5.35 -13.17 -20.87
C ASP A 189 -4.31 -13.67 -21.89
N SER A 190 -3.62 -12.75 -22.55
CA SER A 190 -2.58 -13.09 -23.53
C SER A 190 -1.41 -13.88 -22.90
N ARG A 191 -1.24 -13.76 -21.57
CA ARG A 191 -0.19 -14.43 -20.78
C ARG A 191 -0.63 -15.77 -20.22
N TYR A 192 -1.90 -16.15 -20.41
CA TYR A 192 -2.49 -17.37 -19.86
C TYR A 192 -1.64 -18.61 -20.13
N ARG A 193 -1.18 -18.81 -21.37
CA ARG A 193 -0.39 -20.01 -21.74
C ARG A 193 0.90 -20.13 -20.92
N LYS A 194 1.71 -19.06 -20.85
CA LYS A 194 2.96 -19.03 -20.05
C LYS A 194 2.68 -19.26 -18.57
N TYR A 195 1.57 -18.72 -18.07
CA TYR A 195 1.16 -18.89 -16.68
C TYR A 195 0.78 -20.35 -16.38
N VAL A 196 -0.08 -20.96 -17.19
CA VAL A 196 -0.56 -22.33 -16.99
C VAL A 196 0.58 -23.35 -17.06
N GLU A 197 1.50 -23.17 -18.01
CA GLU A 197 2.69 -24.02 -18.11
C GLU A 197 3.53 -24.03 -16.81
N LYS A 198 3.49 -22.93 -16.04
CA LYS A 198 4.31 -22.77 -14.83
C LYS A 198 3.56 -23.05 -13.53
N TYR A 199 2.29 -22.66 -13.43
CA TYR A 199 1.53 -22.63 -12.17
C TYR A 199 0.21 -23.42 -12.23
N GLY A 200 -0.20 -23.89 -13.41
CA GLY A 200 -1.46 -24.60 -13.62
C GLY A 200 -2.65 -23.69 -13.97
N GLU A 201 -3.85 -24.27 -14.04
CA GLU A 201 -5.05 -23.62 -14.57
C GLU A 201 -5.80 -22.74 -13.56
N PHE A 202 -5.27 -22.62 -12.35
CA PHE A 202 -5.90 -21.89 -11.24
C PHE A 202 -5.15 -20.60 -10.92
N SER A 203 -5.90 -19.63 -10.40
CA SER A 203 -5.42 -18.34 -9.92
C SER A 203 -6.00 -18.05 -8.54
N TRP A 204 -5.30 -17.18 -7.79
CA TRP A 204 -5.68 -16.83 -6.44
C TRP A 204 -5.62 -15.32 -6.24
N GLU A 205 -6.62 -14.82 -5.52
CA GLU A 205 -6.77 -13.40 -5.24
C GLU A 205 -6.08 -13.07 -3.91
N LEU A 206 -5.41 -11.93 -3.83
CA LEU A 206 -4.70 -11.47 -2.65
C LEU A 206 -5.64 -11.25 -1.46
N ASP A 207 -6.87 -10.77 -1.72
CA ASP A 207 -7.90 -10.57 -0.70
C ASP A 207 -8.55 -11.87 -0.20
N ALA A 208 -8.13 -13.02 -0.74
CA ALA A 208 -8.47 -14.33 -0.18
C ALA A 208 -7.63 -14.68 1.06
N LEU A 209 -6.47 -14.03 1.26
CA LEU A 209 -5.69 -14.18 2.49
C LEU A 209 -6.38 -13.47 3.66
N GLU A 210 -6.27 -14.06 4.85
CA GLU A 210 -6.74 -13.44 6.08
C GLU A 210 -5.98 -12.11 6.33
N PRO A 211 -6.66 -11.03 6.77
CA PRO A 211 -6.04 -9.72 6.95
C PRO A 211 -4.78 -9.72 7.80
N ASN A 212 -4.76 -10.51 8.89
CA ASN A 212 -3.62 -10.60 9.78
C ASN A 212 -2.38 -11.19 9.09
N VAL A 213 -2.56 -12.09 8.11
CA VAL A 213 -1.46 -12.66 7.33
C VAL A 213 -0.84 -11.59 6.45
N LEU A 214 -1.67 -10.82 5.73
CA LEU A 214 -1.19 -9.71 4.88
C LEU A 214 -0.47 -8.64 5.70
N SER A 215 -1.04 -8.24 6.84
CA SER A 215 -0.39 -7.28 7.74
C SER A 215 0.95 -7.79 8.25
N LYS A 216 1.04 -9.09 8.59
CA LYS A 216 2.28 -9.68 9.09
C LYS A 216 3.36 -9.76 8.02
N LEU A 217 2.99 -10.16 6.80
CA LEU A 217 3.91 -10.19 5.66
C LEU A 217 4.47 -8.80 5.34
N ALA A 218 3.65 -7.76 5.41
CA ALA A 218 4.08 -6.38 5.22
C ALA A 218 5.00 -5.91 6.35
N GLU A 219 4.62 -6.17 7.61
CA GLU A 219 5.42 -5.83 8.79
C GLU A 219 6.81 -6.49 8.73
N ASP A 220 6.87 -7.79 8.47
CA ASP A 220 8.12 -8.56 8.43
C ASP A 220 9.02 -8.10 7.28
N SER A 221 8.44 -7.78 6.12
CA SER A 221 9.19 -7.24 4.98
C SER A 221 9.81 -5.87 5.30
N ILE A 222 9.08 -5.00 6.01
CA ILE A 222 9.59 -3.68 6.41
C ILE A 222 10.67 -3.82 7.49
N LEU A 223 10.38 -4.58 8.55
CA LEU A 223 11.27 -4.75 9.70
C LEU A 223 12.58 -5.47 9.33
N GLY A 224 12.56 -6.34 8.32
CA GLY A 224 13.76 -7.00 7.82
C GLY A 224 14.85 -6.04 7.33
N TYR A 225 14.48 -4.79 7.01
CA TYR A 225 15.39 -3.75 6.51
C TYR A 225 15.35 -2.47 7.35
N CYS A 226 14.72 -2.51 8.53
CA CYS A 226 14.62 -1.37 9.43
C CYS A 226 15.53 -1.54 10.65
N ASP A 227 16.50 -0.64 10.83
CA ASP A 227 17.20 -0.53 12.11
C ASP A 227 16.29 0.20 13.11
N MET A 228 15.78 -0.54 14.09
CA MET A 228 14.86 0.00 15.09
C MET A 228 15.50 1.02 16.04
N ASN A 229 16.82 1.00 16.23
CA ASN A 229 17.50 2.03 17.04
C ASN A 229 17.51 3.37 16.29
N ILE A 230 17.84 3.34 14.99
CA ILE A 230 17.80 4.55 14.14
C ILE A 230 16.36 5.06 14.01
N PHE A 231 15.40 4.15 13.83
CA PHE A 231 13.97 4.47 13.77
C PHE A 231 13.50 5.18 15.05
N ASN A 232 13.79 4.60 16.22
CA ASN A 232 13.38 5.16 17.51
C ASN A 232 14.06 6.52 17.76
N SER A 233 15.33 6.67 17.37
CA SER A 233 16.04 7.96 17.46
C SER A 233 15.36 9.04 16.61
N ALA A 234 14.87 8.70 15.42
CA ALA A 234 14.10 9.63 14.58
C ALA A 234 12.73 10.00 15.20
N VAL A 235 12.08 9.03 15.88
CA VAL A 235 10.83 9.27 16.62
C VAL A 235 11.06 10.25 17.78
N ASP A 236 12.13 10.06 18.55
CA ASP A 236 12.49 10.92 19.68
C ASP A 236 12.79 12.35 19.20
N LEU A 237 13.59 12.49 18.14
CA LEU A 237 13.91 13.79 17.55
C LEU A 237 12.66 14.53 17.04
N LYS A 238 11.71 13.81 16.42
CA LYS A 238 10.42 14.40 16.03
C LYS A 238 9.64 14.91 17.24
N ASN A 239 9.63 14.17 18.35
CA ASN A 239 8.92 14.57 19.56
C ASN A 239 9.58 15.78 20.25
N GLU A 240 10.91 15.84 20.23
CA GLU A 240 11.68 17.01 20.67
C GLU A 240 11.29 18.25 19.85
N HIS A 241 11.30 18.15 18.52
CA HIS A 241 10.89 19.25 17.65
C HIS A 241 9.44 19.70 17.89
N LYS A 242 8.51 18.76 18.07
CA LYS A 242 7.12 19.11 18.42
C LYS A 242 7.02 19.85 19.77
N SER A 243 7.88 19.50 20.72
CA SER A 243 7.95 20.18 22.02
C SER A 243 8.49 21.61 21.86
N LEU A 244 9.51 21.81 21.03
CA LEU A 244 10.03 23.15 20.68
C LEU A 244 8.98 23.99 19.95
N MET A 245 8.24 23.39 19.01
CA MET A 245 7.14 24.06 18.33
C MET A 245 6.03 24.47 19.31
N GLN A 246 5.69 23.62 20.29
CA GLN A 246 4.72 23.97 21.33
C GLN A 246 5.20 25.17 22.15
N GLN A 247 6.46 25.16 22.61
CA GLN A 247 7.03 26.30 23.34
C GLN A 247 7.01 27.59 22.50
N ALA A 248 7.28 27.51 21.20
CA ALA A 248 7.19 28.65 20.31
C ALA A 248 5.74 29.17 20.21
N ILE A 249 4.76 28.27 20.09
CA ILE A 249 3.33 28.61 20.05
C ILE A 249 2.89 29.28 21.35
N ASP A 250 3.30 28.77 22.51
CA ASP A 250 2.92 29.31 23.81
C ASP A 250 3.49 30.72 24.07
N ASN A 251 4.63 31.03 23.45
CA ASN A 251 5.28 32.34 23.56
C ASN A 251 4.72 33.39 22.58
N ILE A 252 3.90 32.96 21.63
CA ILE A 252 3.28 33.82 20.64
C ILE A 252 2.06 34.51 21.27
N LYS A 253 2.14 35.83 21.46
CA LYS A 253 1.00 36.66 21.88
C LYS A 253 0.12 37.01 20.68
N ILE A 254 -0.80 36.11 20.31
CA ILE A 254 -1.82 36.36 19.27
C ILE A 254 -3.20 35.98 19.80
#